data_AF-A0A661MCG6-F1
#
_entry.id   AF-A0A661MCG6-F1
#
_cell.length_a   1.000
_cell.length_b   1.000
_cell.length_c   1.000
_cell.angle_alpha   90.00
_cell.angle_beta   90.00
_cell.angle_gamma   90.00
#
_symmetry.space_group_name_H-M   'P 1'
#
loop_
_entity.id
_entity.type
_entity.pdbx_description
1 polymer ?
#
loop_
_entity_poly.entity_id
_entity_poly.type
_entity_poly.pdbx_seq_one_letter_code
_entity_poly.pdbx_strand_id
1 'polypeptide(L)'
;MASSENAPQEALLECPSCKARARAPSHLRGKTVACRKCGATFLVQSSSGPGTSPPRTPTPDENEIFGGGSSSFIGEMAEKFGYVTAEQVREALEQQRRMEQSGGERILLGQLLVQRGLITEEQLNLILLLQKMKQTRSDDRAFCELAVERGFATEEEVQEALGIQRKTFVESKTVALAGDILVEQAVLTREQRDTILRTQGRLEKPLANKGDSQNEADDASAQDERPEPALVVSEDHMAVSLQLESIDPALVTIQKVKELLSSHQVEFGILPDDEIRHNLEEAGEEPASILVAKGEEPRAGQDAKITYFFDTDPLKIGTLTRGGTIDFRDRGEIPHVVTGTLLAGKKPPVPGKPGRDVFSKVIPASKPKDVKLRCGKGASRSEDGLEVHAAMDGEPVVSPDGKISVLPNRKIQGDVDLKTGHVEFEGGIDVTGSVRDGFRVRGGRLAAHEILRADIRV
;
A
#
# COMPACT_ATOMS: atom_id res chain seq x y z
N MET A 1 65.56 -25.89 40.88
CA MET A 1 64.39 -25.06 40.50
C MET A 1 63.35 -26.01 39.95
N ALA A 2 62.21 -26.09 40.63
CA ALA A 2 61.29 -27.21 40.60
C ALA A 2 60.46 -27.33 39.31
N SER A 3 60.28 -28.57 38.88
CA SER A 3 59.45 -29.05 37.79
C SER A 3 57.97 -28.76 38.03
N SER A 4 57.26 -28.28 37.01
CA SER A 4 55.80 -28.06 37.05
C SER A 4 55.06 -29.40 36.92
N GLU A 5 54.42 -29.85 38.00
CA GLU A 5 53.49 -30.98 38.01
C GLU A 5 52.19 -30.61 37.26
N ASN A 6 51.86 -31.41 36.25
CA ASN A 6 50.68 -31.24 35.41
C ASN A 6 49.51 -32.01 36.05
N ALA A 7 48.50 -31.31 36.59
CA ALA A 7 47.32 -31.95 37.20
C ALA A 7 46.47 -32.69 36.16
N PRO A 8 45.91 -33.88 36.47
CA PRO A 8 45.14 -34.66 35.50
C PRO A 8 43.76 -34.01 35.25
N GLN A 9 43.48 -33.64 34.01
CA GLN A 9 42.18 -33.10 33.60
C GLN A 9 41.11 -34.21 33.67
N GLU A 10 40.15 -34.11 34.59
CA GLU A 10 38.98 -34.98 34.66
C GLU A 10 37.84 -34.45 33.78
N ALA A 11 37.12 -35.34 33.08
CA ALA A 11 35.94 -34.98 32.29
C ALA A 11 34.66 -35.54 32.95
N LEU A 12 33.59 -34.73 32.98
CA LEU A 12 32.27 -35.18 33.40
C LEU A 12 31.57 -35.88 32.23
N LEU A 13 31.21 -37.15 32.41
CA LEU A 13 30.45 -37.94 31.46
C LEU A 13 29.00 -38.02 31.91
N GLU A 14 28.05 -37.75 31.02
CA GLU A 14 26.63 -37.95 31.25
C GLU A 14 26.12 -39.07 30.35
N CYS A 15 25.49 -40.10 30.95
CA CYS A 15 24.91 -41.18 30.17
C CYS A 15 23.66 -40.68 29.42
N PRO A 16 23.59 -40.79 28.08
CA PRO A 16 22.45 -40.29 27.31
C PRO A 16 21.14 -41.02 27.63
N SER A 17 21.21 -42.28 28.08
CA SER A 17 20.02 -43.08 28.38
C SER A 17 19.40 -42.82 29.75
N CYS A 18 20.21 -42.57 30.79
CA CYS A 18 19.70 -42.40 32.17
C CYS A 18 20.14 -41.10 32.86
N LYS A 19 20.86 -40.23 32.14
CA LYS A 19 21.41 -38.94 32.60
C LYS A 19 22.30 -39.02 33.85
N ALA A 20 22.78 -40.21 34.21
CA ALA A 20 23.72 -40.39 35.31
C ALA A 20 25.07 -39.77 34.95
N ARG A 21 25.58 -38.93 35.85
CA ARG A 21 26.87 -38.23 35.70
C ARG A 21 27.97 -38.97 36.45
N ALA A 22 29.11 -39.19 35.80
CA ALA A 22 30.30 -39.78 36.40
C ALA A 22 31.55 -38.99 36.00
N ARG A 23 32.53 -38.93 36.90
CA ARG A 23 33.85 -38.37 36.57
C ARG A 23 34.70 -39.47 35.95
N ALA A 24 35.33 -39.17 34.83
CA ALA A 24 36.22 -40.09 34.16
C ALA A 24 37.49 -39.37 33.71
N PRO A 25 38.65 -40.03 33.73
CA PRO A 25 39.88 -39.44 33.25
C PRO A 25 39.79 -39.15 31.73
N SER A 26 40.40 -38.04 31.32
CA SER A 26 40.30 -37.45 29.97
C SER A 26 40.76 -38.36 28.82
N HIS A 27 41.55 -39.41 29.09
CA HIS A 27 42.01 -40.38 28.08
C HIS A 27 40.91 -41.35 27.59
N LEU A 28 39.72 -41.32 28.21
CA LEU A 28 38.56 -42.12 27.78
C LEU A 28 37.69 -41.40 26.73
N ARG A 29 38.08 -40.19 26.31
CA ARG A 29 37.45 -39.47 25.18
C ARG A 29 37.58 -40.28 23.89
N GLY A 30 36.49 -40.38 23.12
CA GLY A 30 36.42 -41.15 21.87
C GLY A 30 36.28 -42.66 22.04
N LYS A 31 36.22 -43.19 23.28
CA LYS A 31 36.01 -44.63 23.55
C LYS A 31 34.58 -44.90 24.00
N THR A 32 34.09 -46.11 23.70
CA THR A 32 32.77 -46.60 24.17
C THR A 32 32.89 -47.10 25.60
N VAL A 33 32.03 -46.59 26.48
CA VAL A 33 32.01 -46.96 27.91
C VAL A 33 30.60 -47.41 28.31
N ALA A 34 30.52 -48.36 29.25
CA ALA A 34 29.24 -48.84 29.80
C ALA A 34 28.82 -48.03 31.03
N CYS A 35 27.55 -47.62 31.08
CA CYS A 35 26.99 -46.93 32.22
C CYS A 35 26.87 -47.88 33.42
N ARG A 36 27.49 -47.54 34.55
CA ARG A 36 27.37 -48.34 35.79
C ARG A 36 25.96 -48.36 36.40
N LYS A 37 25.09 -47.42 36.03
CA LYS A 37 23.73 -47.32 36.58
C LYS A 37 22.68 -48.10 35.78
N CYS A 38 22.79 -48.13 34.44
CA CYS A 38 21.78 -48.78 33.58
C CYS A 38 22.38 -49.81 32.60
N GLY A 39 23.70 -50.01 32.58
CA GLY A 39 24.38 -50.95 31.70
C GLY A 39 24.57 -50.47 30.26
N ALA A 40 23.90 -49.40 29.82
CA ALA A 40 23.95 -48.92 28.45
C ALA A 40 25.37 -48.47 28.03
N THR A 41 25.84 -48.93 26.88
CA THR A 41 27.13 -48.55 26.29
C THR A 41 26.98 -47.32 25.38
N PHE A 42 27.83 -46.32 25.56
CA PHE A 42 27.78 -45.08 24.77
C PHE A 42 29.18 -44.52 24.53
N LEU A 43 29.34 -43.79 23.42
CA LEU A 43 30.62 -43.20 23.02
C LEU A 43 30.83 -41.85 23.71
N VAL A 44 32.01 -41.66 24.31
CA VAL A 44 32.37 -40.41 24.98
C VAL A 44 32.73 -39.34 23.93
N GLN A 45 31.82 -38.39 23.70
CA GLN A 45 32.04 -37.27 22.77
C GLN A 45 32.79 -36.09 23.45
N SER A 46 33.60 -35.39 22.67
CA SER A 46 34.32 -34.18 23.08
C SER A 46 33.38 -32.97 23.13
N SER A 47 33.17 -32.38 24.31
CA SER A 47 32.45 -31.12 24.44
C SER A 47 33.33 -29.93 24.01
N SER A 48 33.04 -29.33 22.86
CA SER A 48 33.20 -27.89 22.68
C SER A 48 32.13 -27.20 23.52
N GLY A 49 32.53 -26.20 24.32
CA GLY A 49 31.74 -25.67 25.42
C GLY A 49 30.36 -25.12 25.02
N PRO A 50 29.32 -25.31 25.84
CA PRO A 50 28.05 -24.66 25.64
C PRO A 50 28.01 -23.34 26.42
N GLY A 51 27.81 -22.24 25.71
CA GLY A 51 26.94 -21.20 26.24
C GLY A 51 25.52 -21.75 26.27
N THR A 52 24.88 -21.74 27.44
CA THR A 52 23.47 -21.37 27.65
C THR A 52 23.06 -21.57 29.11
N SER A 53 22.26 -20.62 29.56
CA SER A 53 21.49 -20.41 30.79
C SER A 53 20.54 -21.56 31.23
N PRO A 54 20.03 -21.51 32.48
CA PRO A 54 19.13 -22.52 33.08
C PRO A 54 17.73 -22.63 32.41
N PRO A 55 16.96 -23.70 32.68
CA PRO A 55 15.76 -24.04 31.93
C PRO A 55 14.62 -23.07 32.20
N ARG A 56 14.17 -22.37 31.15
CA ARG A 56 12.89 -21.68 31.12
C ARG A 56 11.82 -22.69 30.70
N THR A 57 10.69 -22.64 31.40
CA THR A 57 9.39 -23.17 30.95
C THR A 57 9.14 -22.83 29.48
N PRO A 58 8.42 -23.67 28.71
CA PRO A 58 8.17 -23.39 27.31
C PRO A 58 7.32 -22.11 27.19
N THR A 59 7.99 -20.99 26.98
CA THR A 59 7.43 -19.80 26.36
C THR A 59 7.36 -20.07 24.85
N PRO A 60 6.33 -19.59 24.15
CA PRO A 60 6.25 -19.75 22.70
C PRO A 60 7.50 -19.17 22.03
N ASP A 61 8.01 -19.88 21.02
CA ASP A 61 9.19 -19.54 20.23
C ASP A 61 9.13 -18.09 19.71
N GLU A 62 10.14 -17.27 20.07
CA GLU A 62 10.37 -15.93 19.50
C GLU A 62 10.88 -15.99 18.04
N ASN A 63 10.96 -17.18 17.44
CA ASN A 63 11.26 -17.38 16.02
C ASN A 63 10.04 -17.70 15.14
N GLU A 64 8.82 -17.64 15.69
CA GLU A 64 7.58 -17.50 14.88
C GLU A 64 7.25 -16.04 14.52
N ILE A 65 8.13 -15.07 14.85
CA ILE A 65 7.89 -13.63 14.67
C ILE A 65 8.07 -13.15 13.21
N PHE A 66 8.68 -13.96 12.33
CA PHE A 66 8.89 -13.60 10.91
C PHE A 66 8.28 -14.58 9.90
N GLY A 67 7.31 -15.38 10.32
CA GLY A 67 6.67 -16.38 9.45
C GLY A 67 5.23 -16.67 9.83
N GLY A 68 4.35 -15.67 9.80
CA GLY A 68 2.92 -15.83 10.07
C GLY A 68 2.11 -14.74 9.38
N GLY A 69 1.56 -15.07 8.21
CA GLY A 69 1.02 -14.14 7.22
C GLY A 69 -0.19 -13.31 7.67
N SER A 70 -0.26 -12.09 7.10
CA SER A 70 -1.40 -11.16 6.95
C SER A 70 -2.19 -10.71 8.18
N SER A 71 -2.35 -11.53 9.22
CA SER A 71 -3.19 -11.27 10.39
C SER A 71 -2.53 -10.33 11.42
N SER A 72 -1.24 -10.48 11.71
CA SER A 72 -0.53 -9.57 12.65
C SER A 72 -0.55 -8.12 12.16
N PHE A 73 -0.30 -7.91 10.87
CA PHE A 73 -0.25 -6.57 10.29
C PHE A 73 -1.62 -5.89 10.25
N ILE A 74 -2.69 -6.63 9.90
CA ILE A 74 -4.05 -6.07 9.89
C ILE A 74 -4.46 -5.64 11.30
N GLY A 75 -4.17 -6.47 12.31
CA GLY A 75 -4.44 -6.13 13.71
C GLY A 75 -3.67 -4.90 14.18
N GLU A 76 -2.35 -4.87 13.95
CA GLU A 76 -1.48 -3.75 14.30
C GLU A 76 -1.90 -2.44 13.61
N MET A 77 -2.29 -2.51 12.33
CA MET A 77 -2.75 -1.33 11.59
C MET A 77 -4.13 -0.89 12.08
N ALA A 78 -5.07 -1.81 12.27
CA ALA A 78 -6.39 -1.46 12.76
C ALA A 78 -6.31 -0.79 14.16
N GLU A 79 -5.37 -1.22 15.00
CA GLU A 79 -5.06 -0.60 16.29
C GLU A 79 -4.38 0.77 16.12
N LYS A 80 -3.35 0.86 15.28
CA LYS A 80 -2.61 2.11 15.03
C LYS A 80 -3.50 3.21 14.44
N PHE A 81 -4.46 2.83 13.60
CA PHE A 81 -5.49 3.73 13.08
C PHE A 81 -6.68 3.90 14.03
N GLY A 82 -6.64 3.33 15.24
CA GLY A 82 -7.67 3.51 16.26
C GLY A 82 -9.05 2.98 15.90
N TYR A 83 -9.17 2.10 14.90
CA TYR A 83 -10.44 1.45 14.57
C TYR A 83 -10.81 0.39 15.61
N VAL A 84 -9.79 -0.22 16.23
CA VAL A 84 -9.93 -1.26 17.24
C VAL A 84 -8.91 -1.06 18.35
N THR A 85 -9.20 -1.59 19.52
CA THR A 85 -8.26 -1.65 20.65
C THR A 85 -7.43 -2.93 20.58
N ALA A 86 -6.26 -2.92 21.25
CA ALA A 86 -5.43 -4.12 21.39
C ALA A 86 -6.21 -5.32 21.96
N GLU A 87 -7.14 -5.08 22.89
CA GLU A 87 -8.00 -6.12 23.45
C GLU A 87 -8.96 -6.70 22.41
N GLN A 88 -9.61 -5.85 21.60
CA GLN A 88 -10.52 -6.30 20.53
C GLN A 88 -9.78 -7.08 19.44
N VAL A 89 -8.55 -6.69 19.10
CA VAL A 89 -7.68 -7.45 18.16
C VAL A 89 -7.33 -8.81 18.75
N ARG A 90 -6.93 -8.86 20.02
CA ARG A 90 -6.59 -10.11 20.71
C ARG A 90 -7.78 -11.07 20.78
N GLU A 91 -8.97 -10.57 21.11
CA GLU A 91 -10.20 -11.37 21.11
C GLU A 91 -10.53 -11.91 19.70
N ALA A 92 -10.39 -11.09 18.66
CA ALA A 92 -10.61 -11.53 17.29
C ALA A 92 -9.60 -12.61 16.86
N LEU A 93 -8.33 -12.49 17.25
CA LEU A 93 -7.31 -13.51 17.00
C LEU A 93 -7.56 -14.82 17.75
N GLU A 94 -8.02 -14.75 19.00
CA GLU A 94 -8.41 -15.93 19.78
C GLU A 94 -9.62 -16.65 19.15
N GLN A 95 -10.60 -15.88 18.66
CA GLN A 95 -11.76 -16.42 17.97
C GLN A 95 -11.39 -17.07 16.64
N GLN A 96 -10.55 -16.42 15.82
CA GLN A 96 -10.02 -17.00 14.58
C GLN A 96 -9.34 -18.35 14.85
N ARG A 97 -8.49 -18.45 15.88
CA ARG A 97 -7.84 -19.71 16.28
C ARG A 97 -8.84 -20.79 16.73
N ARG A 98 -9.89 -20.42 17.46
CA ARG A 98 -10.95 -21.38 17.87
C ARG A 98 -11.72 -21.90 16.66
N MET A 99 -12.02 -21.04 15.68
CA MET A 99 -12.71 -21.41 14.45
C MET A 99 -11.85 -22.35 13.59
N GLU A 100 -10.54 -22.09 13.50
CA GLU A 100 -9.58 -22.96 12.82
C GLU A 100 -9.44 -24.34 13.50
N GLN A 101 -9.44 -24.39 14.84
CA GLN A 101 -9.37 -25.64 15.60
C GLN A 101 -10.64 -26.48 15.50
N SER A 102 -11.79 -25.86 15.26
CA SER A 102 -13.07 -26.55 15.08
C SER A 102 -13.28 -27.15 13.68
N GLY A 103 -12.26 -27.06 12.79
CA GLY A 103 -12.35 -27.57 11.42
C GLY A 103 -13.21 -26.74 10.48
N GLY A 104 -13.54 -25.50 10.87
CA GLY A 104 -14.29 -24.55 10.06
C GLY A 104 -13.44 -23.87 8.99
N GLU A 105 -14.10 -23.14 8.09
CA GLU A 105 -13.46 -22.36 7.02
C GLU A 105 -12.51 -21.30 7.61
N ARG A 106 -11.32 -21.16 7.03
CA ARG A 106 -10.31 -20.18 7.50
C ARG A 106 -10.77 -18.76 7.16
N ILE A 107 -11.30 -18.06 8.16
CA ILE A 107 -11.65 -16.64 8.05
C ILE A 107 -10.40 -15.78 8.25
N LEU A 108 -10.21 -14.78 7.39
CA LEU A 108 -9.13 -13.81 7.55
C LEU A 108 -9.46 -12.83 8.67
N LEU A 109 -8.48 -12.46 9.50
CA LEU A 109 -8.67 -11.51 10.60
C LEU A 109 -9.41 -10.23 10.20
N GLY A 110 -9.07 -9.65 9.05
CA GLY A 110 -9.74 -8.45 8.54
C GLY A 110 -11.24 -8.64 8.30
N GLN A 111 -11.64 -9.77 7.72
CA GLN A 111 -13.04 -10.11 7.50
C GLN A 111 -13.77 -10.39 8.82
N LEU A 112 -13.08 -11.01 9.79
CA LEU A 112 -13.61 -11.26 11.13
C LEU A 112 -13.85 -9.94 11.89
N LEU A 113 -12.97 -8.95 11.74
CA LEU A 113 -13.15 -7.63 12.32
C LEU A 113 -14.35 -6.88 11.71
N VAL A 114 -14.57 -7.02 10.39
CA VAL A 114 -15.76 -6.49 9.71
C VAL A 114 -17.03 -7.18 10.20
N GLN A 115 -17.03 -8.51 10.27
CA GLN A 115 -18.18 -9.30 10.72
C GLN A 115 -18.60 -8.96 12.15
N ARG A 116 -17.63 -8.62 13.03
CA ARG A 116 -17.91 -8.17 14.41
C ARG A 116 -18.33 -6.70 14.50
N GLY A 117 -18.41 -5.98 13.37
CA GLY A 117 -18.75 -4.56 13.34
C GLY A 117 -17.68 -3.66 13.96
N LEU A 118 -16.45 -4.16 14.10
CA LEU A 118 -15.34 -3.45 14.70
C LEU A 118 -14.67 -2.50 13.70
N ILE A 119 -14.66 -2.87 12.41
CA ILE A 119 -14.20 -2.03 11.29
C ILE A 119 -15.18 -2.14 10.12
N THR A 120 -15.21 -1.15 9.22
CA THR A 120 -16.01 -1.20 7.98
C THR A 120 -15.23 -1.86 6.84
N GLU A 121 -15.91 -2.28 5.77
CA GLU A 121 -15.26 -2.78 4.55
C GLU A 121 -14.32 -1.74 3.92
N GLU A 122 -14.69 -0.46 3.96
CA GLU A 122 -13.85 0.64 3.47
C GLU A 122 -12.57 0.79 4.31
N GLN A 123 -12.67 0.65 5.63
CA GLN A 123 -11.52 0.69 6.54
C GLN A 123 -10.61 -0.52 6.32
N LEU A 124 -11.18 -1.70 6.11
CA LEU A 124 -10.41 -2.90 5.75
C LEU A 124 -9.68 -2.71 4.42
N ASN A 125 -10.35 -2.18 3.39
CA ASN A 125 -9.73 -1.90 2.09
C ASN A 125 -8.56 -0.92 2.19
N LEU A 126 -8.67 0.11 3.04
CA LEU A 126 -7.57 1.03 3.31
C LEU A 126 -6.39 0.34 4.00
N ILE A 127 -6.64 -0.50 5.01
CA ILE A 127 -5.58 -1.27 5.69
C ILE A 127 -4.88 -2.22 4.72
N LEU A 128 -5.63 -2.90 3.86
CA LEU A 128 -5.07 -3.79 2.82
C LEU A 128 -4.25 -3.01 1.79
N LEU A 129 -4.68 -1.79 1.41
CA LEU A 129 -3.90 -0.92 0.54
C LEU A 129 -2.56 -0.52 1.20
N LEU A 130 -2.58 -0.20 2.48
CA LEU A 130 -1.37 0.11 3.25
C LEU A 130 -0.46 -1.11 3.43
N GLN A 131 -1.03 -2.31 3.58
CA GLN A 131 -0.28 -3.56 3.60
C GLN A 131 0.44 -3.79 2.27
N LYS A 132 -0.28 -3.66 1.15
CA LYS A 132 0.30 -3.75 -0.19
C LYS A 132 1.39 -2.73 -0.38
N MET A 133 1.19 -1.48 0.06
CA MET A 133 2.22 -0.44 0.00
C MET A 133 3.47 -0.78 0.84
N LYS A 134 3.32 -1.30 2.06
CA LYS A 134 4.45 -1.74 2.88
C LYS A 134 5.24 -2.88 2.22
N GLN A 135 4.52 -3.83 1.62
CA GLN A 135 5.13 -4.96 0.92
C GLN A 135 5.84 -4.49 -0.36
N THR A 136 5.17 -3.68 -1.17
CA THR A 136 5.76 -3.05 -2.36
C THR A 136 7.00 -2.23 -2.01
N ARG A 137 7.00 -1.46 -0.92
CA ARG A 137 8.20 -0.73 -0.47
C ARG A 137 9.34 -1.64 -0.04
N SER A 138 9.04 -2.79 0.58
CA SER A 138 10.04 -3.78 0.94
C SER A 138 10.68 -4.41 -0.31
N ASP A 139 9.84 -4.76 -1.28
CA ASP A 139 10.28 -5.37 -2.54
C ASP A 139 11.03 -4.36 -3.43
N ASP A 140 10.60 -3.11 -3.41
CA ASP A 140 11.20 -2.01 -4.16
C ASP A 140 12.51 -1.56 -3.54
N ARG A 141 12.67 -1.63 -2.21
CA ARG A 141 13.96 -1.42 -1.57
C ARG A 141 14.98 -2.45 -2.07
N ALA A 142 14.62 -3.73 -2.06
CA ALA A 142 15.49 -4.77 -2.58
C ALA A 142 15.74 -4.62 -4.10
N PHE A 143 14.79 -4.03 -4.84
CA PHE A 143 14.93 -3.77 -6.28
C PHE A 143 15.95 -2.64 -6.52
N CYS A 144 15.82 -1.55 -5.76
CA CYS A 144 16.69 -0.39 -5.82
C CYS A 144 18.12 -0.70 -5.38
N GLU A 145 18.30 -1.47 -4.30
CA GLU A 145 19.62 -1.95 -3.86
C GLU A 145 20.32 -2.76 -4.97
N LEU A 146 19.57 -3.63 -5.66
CA LEU A 146 20.10 -4.43 -6.77
C LEU A 146 20.36 -3.61 -8.05
N ALA A 147 19.60 -2.53 -8.28
CA ALA A 147 19.83 -1.61 -9.39
C ALA A 147 21.13 -0.82 -9.22
N VAL A 148 21.44 -0.38 -8.00
CA VAL A 148 22.70 0.31 -7.65
C VAL A 148 23.88 -0.66 -7.69
N GLU A 149 23.75 -1.85 -7.10
CA GLU A 149 24.82 -2.86 -7.09
C GLU A 149 25.25 -3.29 -8.50
N ARG A 150 24.30 -3.33 -9.44
CA ARG A 150 24.57 -3.66 -10.85
C ARG A 150 24.99 -2.45 -11.71
N GLY A 151 25.06 -1.26 -11.11
CA GLY A 151 25.43 -0.03 -11.81
C GLY A 151 24.40 0.43 -12.83
N PHE A 152 23.14 0.02 -12.69
CA PHE A 152 22.06 0.44 -13.59
C PHE A 152 21.39 1.75 -13.15
N ALA A 153 21.57 2.15 -11.89
CA ALA A 153 21.09 3.43 -11.37
C ALA A 153 22.06 3.94 -10.30
N THR A 154 22.13 5.25 -10.12
CA THR A 154 22.84 5.89 -9.01
C THR A 154 21.96 5.98 -7.76
N GLU A 155 22.58 6.17 -6.59
CA GLU A 155 21.83 6.36 -5.34
C GLU A 155 20.92 7.60 -5.39
N GLU A 156 21.31 8.64 -6.13
CA GLU A 156 20.53 9.87 -6.30
C GLU A 156 19.27 9.63 -7.15
N GLU A 157 19.39 8.94 -8.28
CA GLU A 157 18.26 8.60 -9.16
C GLU A 157 17.25 7.66 -8.48
N VAL A 158 17.74 6.73 -7.68
CA VAL A 158 16.89 5.85 -6.84
C VAL A 158 16.10 6.66 -5.81
N GLN A 159 16.72 7.66 -5.17
CA GLN A 159 16.03 8.51 -4.21
C GLN A 159 14.95 9.36 -4.87
N GLU A 160 15.21 9.88 -6.07
CA GLU A 160 14.21 10.62 -6.84
C GLU A 160 13.00 9.74 -7.18
N ALA A 161 13.22 8.52 -7.65
CA ALA A 161 12.16 7.57 -7.97
C ALA A 161 11.31 7.18 -6.74
N LEU A 162 11.94 6.96 -5.58
CA LEU A 162 11.24 6.71 -4.32
C LEU A 162 10.44 7.95 -3.84
N GLY A 163 10.96 9.16 -4.10
CA GLY A 163 10.26 10.42 -3.86
C GLY A 163 8.99 10.55 -4.70
N ILE A 164 9.09 10.23 -5.99
CA ILE A 164 7.94 10.20 -6.93
C ILE A 164 6.92 9.15 -6.50
N GLN A 165 7.35 7.94 -6.15
CA GLN A 165 6.48 6.89 -5.64
C GLN A 165 5.64 7.36 -4.44
N ARG A 166 6.29 8.07 -3.50
CA ARG A 166 5.62 8.65 -2.33
C ARG A 166 4.59 9.71 -2.74
N LYS A 167 4.95 10.60 -3.66
CA LYS A 167 4.05 11.66 -4.15
C LYS A 167 2.84 11.08 -4.88
N THR A 168 3.05 10.11 -5.76
CA THR A 168 1.99 9.39 -6.47
C THR A 168 1.02 8.74 -5.49
N PHE A 169 1.53 8.05 -4.47
CA PHE A 169 0.65 7.46 -3.44
C PHE A 169 -0.20 8.51 -2.70
N VAL A 170 0.37 9.67 -2.36
CA VAL A 170 -0.35 10.75 -1.68
C VAL A 170 -1.43 11.37 -2.58
N GLU A 171 -1.16 11.51 -3.88
CA GLU A 171 -2.04 12.20 -4.81
C GLU A 171 -3.16 11.32 -5.37
N SER A 172 -2.86 10.06 -5.72
CA SER A 172 -3.78 9.17 -6.43
C SER A 172 -4.21 7.93 -5.62
N LYS A 173 -3.58 7.67 -4.46
CA LYS A 173 -3.74 6.43 -3.68
C LYS A 173 -3.41 5.16 -4.49
N THR A 174 -2.63 5.29 -5.56
CA THR A 174 -2.13 4.13 -6.34
C THR A 174 -0.75 3.71 -5.84
N VAL A 175 -0.51 2.41 -5.81
CA VAL A 175 0.79 1.84 -5.45
C VAL A 175 1.60 1.73 -6.73
N ALA A 176 2.45 2.72 -7.00
CA ALA A 176 3.41 2.68 -8.10
C ALA A 176 4.61 1.82 -7.70
N LEU A 177 5.27 1.16 -8.67
CA LEU A 177 6.48 0.37 -8.45
C LEU A 177 7.73 1.21 -8.76
N ALA A 178 8.74 1.16 -7.90
CA ALA A 178 9.98 1.90 -8.12
C ALA A 178 10.67 1.54 -9.44
N GLY A 179 10.58 0.27 -9.85
CA GLY A 179 11.13 -0.19 -11.13
C GLY A 179 10.44 0.38 -12.37
N ASP A 180 9.14 0.69 -12.29
CA ASP A 180 8.43 1.32 -13.41
C ASP A 180 8.69 2.83 -13.46
N ILE A 181 8.80 3.47 -12.30
CA ILE A 181 9.17 4.90 -12.20
C ILE A 181 10.58 5.13 -12.77
N LEU A 182 11.54 4.26 -12.43
CA LEU A 182 12.91 4.34 -12.96
C LEU A 182 12.96 4.14 -14.49
N VAL A 183 12.04 3.35 -15.07
CA VAL A 183 11.91 3.22 -16.53
C VAL A 183 11.28 4.47 -17.15
N GLU A 184 10.26 5.04 -16.50
CA GLU A 184 9.61 6.29 -16.94
C GLU A 184 10.57 7.48 -16.91
N GLN A 185 11.46 7.55 -15.92
CA GLN A 185 12.53 8.55 -15.85
C GLN A 185 13.72 8.26 -16.79
N ALA A 186 13.66 7.20 -17.59
CA ALA A 186 14.71 6.73 -18.49
C ALA A 186 16.04 6.36 -17.79
N VAL A 187 16.02 6.12 -16.48
CA VAL A 187 17.16 5.64 -15.69
C VAL A 187 17.40 4.14 -15.96
N LEU A 188 16.32 3.37 -16.10
CA LEU A 188 16.36 1.94 -16.44
C LEU A 188 15.72 1.66 -17.80
N THR A 189 16.24 0.67 -18.53
CA THR A 189 15.51 0.07 -19.65
C THR A 189 14.53 -1.00 -19.15
N ARG A 190 13.50 -1.29 -19.95
CA ARG A 190 12.55 -2.38 -19.65
C ARG A 190 13.25 -3.73 -19.48
N GLU A 191 14.33 -3.97 -20.23
CA GLU A 191 15.14 -5.20 -20.12
C GLU A 191 15.93 -5.28 -18.81
N GLN A 192 16.50 -4.16 -18.36
CA GLN A 192 17.21 -4.09 -17.07
C GLN A 192 16.25 -4.28 -15.89
N ARG A 193 15.08 -3.65 -15.94
CA ARG A 193 14.00 -3.84 -14.95
C ARG A 193 13.59 -5.31 -14.87
N ASP A 194 13.31 -5.94 -16.00
CA ASP A 194 12.85 -7.34 -16.05
C ASP A 194 13.94 -8.31 -15.56
N THR A 195 15.22 -7.97 -15.75
CA THR A 195 16.36 -8.74 -15.23
C THR A 195 16.46 -8.67 -13.70
N ILE A 196 16.19 -7.50 -13.11
CA ILE A 196 16.13 -7.32 -11.64
C ILE A 196 14.91 -8.08 -11.08
N LEU A 197 13.73 -7.95 -11.71
CA LEU A 197 12.50 -8.65 -11.28
C LEU A 197 12.61 -10.18 -11.34
N ARG A 198 13.33 -10.73 -12.34
CA ARG A 198 13.65 -12.17 -12.42
C ARG A 198 14.59 -12.62 -11.30
N THR A 199 15.55 -11.77 -10.91
CA THR A 199 16.47 -12.07 -9.80
C THR A 199 15.72 -12.14 -8.46
N GLN A 200 14.66 -11.35 -8.30
CA GLN A 200 13.77 -11.38 -7.14
C GLN A 200 12.70 -12.49 -7.17
N GLY A 201 12.65 -13.31 -8.23
CA GLY A 201 11.63 -14.36 -8.39
C GLY A 201 10.20 -13.85 -8.62
N ARG A 202 10.04 -12.59 -9.07
CA ARG A 202 8.74 -11.91 -9.24
C ARG A 202 8.12 -12.04 -10.64
N LEU A 203 8.76 -12.77 -11.56
CA LEU A 203 8.26 -13.07 -12.91
C LEU A 203 8.28 -14.59 -13.14
N GLU A 204 7.12 -15.16 -13.45
CA GLU A 204 7.04 -16.50 -14.05
C GLU A 204 7.54 -16.45 -15.50
N LYS A 205 8.05 -17.59 -16.00
CA LYS A 205 8.60 -17.73 -17.36
C LYS A 205 7.56 -17.31 -18.41
N PRO A 206 7.97 -16.69 -19.54
CA PRO A 206 7.02 -16.33 -20.58
C PRO A 206 6.39 -17.59 -21.17
N LEU A 207 5.06 -17.68 -21.09
CA LEU A 207 4.28 -18.57 -21.94
C LEU A 207 4.46 -18.08 -23.38
N ALA A 208 5.15 -18.89 -24.18
CA ALA A 208 5.04 -18.81 -25.62
C ALA A 208 3.58 -19.09 -25.99
N ASN A 209 2.93 -18.19 -26.71
CA ASN A 209 1.87 -18.64 -27.59
C ASN A 209 1.97 -17.98 -28.96
N LYS A 210 1.90 -18.87 -29.95
CA LYS A 210 1.98 -18.63 -31.38
C LYS A 210 0.63 -18.14 -31.89
N GLY A 211 0.69 -17.59 -33.10
CA GLY A 211 -0.42 -17.01 -33.81
C GLY A 211 -1.54 -17.96 -34.22
N ASP A 212 -2.45 -17.31 -34.94
CA ASP A 212 -3.38 -17.77 -35.95
C ASP A 212 -4.87 -17.92 -35.56
N SER A 213 -5.59 -16.91 -36.05
CA SER A 213 -6.95 -16.91 -36.55
C SER A 213 -7.30 -18.15 -37.36
N GLN A 214 -8.54 -18.64 -37.23
CA GLN A 214 -9.33 -19.13 -38.36
C GLN A 214 -10.82 -18.81 -38.17
N ASN A 215 -11.41 -18.30 -39.25
CA ASN A 215 -12.85 -18.11 -39.51
C ASN A 215 -13.56 -19.46 -39.71
N GLU A 216 -14.90 -19.45 -39.64
CA GLU A 216 -15.89 -19.96 -40.63
C GLU A 216 -17.29 -19.71 -40.02
N ALA A 217 -18.16 -18.85 -40.60
CA ALA A 217 -18.96 -18.96 -41.84
C ALA A 217 -20.24 -19.79 -41.67
N ASP A 218 -21.39 -19.13 -41.81
CA ASP A 218 -22.77 -19.62 -42.08
C ASP A 218 -23.58 -18.33 -42.38
N ASP A 219 -24.56 -18.20 -43.27
CA ASP A 219 -25.20 -19.00 -44.31
C ASP A 219 -25.98 -17.99 -45.19
N ALA A 220 -26.22 -18.32 -46.44
CA ALA A 220 -26.81 -17.47 -47.45
C ALA A 220 -28.34 -17.41 -47.38
N SER A 221 -28.93 -16.24 -47.65
CA SER A 221 -30.13 -16.19 -48.50
C SER A 221 -30.26 -14.83 -49.18
N ALA A 222 -30.33 -14.87 -50.50
CA ALA A 222 -30.57 -13.73 -51.38
C ALA A 222 -32.06 -13.38 -51.41
N GLN A 223 -32.37 -12.11 -51.16
CA GLN A 223 -33.56 -11.45 -51.71
C GLN A 223 -33.08 -10.17 -52.41
N ASP A 224 -33.51 -10.04 -53.66
CA ASP A 224 -33.21 -8.96 -54.59
C ASP A 224 -34.04 -7.72 -54.21
N GLU A 225 -33.62 -7.04 -53.15
CA GLU A 225 -33.98 -5.65 -52.87
C GLU A 225 -32.70 -4.83 -53.04
N ARG A 226 -32.75 -3.74 -53.80
CA ARG A 226 -31.60 -2.84 -53.97
C ARG A 226 -31.10 -2.46 -52.56
N PRO A 227 -29.82 -2.67 -52.23
CA PRO A 227 -29.35 -2.39 -50.88
C PRO A 227 -29.58 -0.91 -50.60
N GLU A 228 -30.44 -0.61 -49.63
CA GLU A 228 -30.63 0.74 -49.12
C GLU A 228 -29.60 0.99 -48.02
N PRO A 229 -28.98 2.18 -47.97
CA PRO A 229 -27.97 2.46 -46.97
C PRO A 229 -28.63 2.49 -45.59
N ALA A 230 -28.18 1.62 -44.68
CA ALA A 230 -28.75 1.46 -43.36
C ALA A 230 -28.09 2.41 -42.36
N LEU A 231 -28.88 3.04 -41.49
CA LEU A 231 -28.35 3.78 -40.34
C LEU A 231 -28.24 2.84 -39.14
N VAL A 232 -27.04 2.78 -38.57
CA VAL A 232 -26.77 2.08 -37.33
C VAL A 232 -26.52 3.10 -36.24
N VAL A 233 -27.39 3.08 -35.23
CA VAL A 233 -27.24 3.88 -34.02
C VAL A 233 -26.48 3.02 -33.01
N SER A 234 -25.42 3.57 -32.42
CA SER A 234 -24.68 2.92 -31.34
C SER A 234 -25.59 2.62 -30.14
N GLU A 235 -25.34 1.53 -29.40
CA GLU A 235 -26.14 1.12 -28.23
C GLU A 235 -26.23 2.20 -27.14
N ASP A 236 -25.19 3.03 -27.04
CA ASP A 236 -25.12 4.16 -26.12
C ASP A 236 -25.81 5.43 -26.64
N HIS A 237 -26.39 5.38 -27.84
CA HIS A 237 -27.01 6.50 -28.56
C HIS A 237 -26.06 7.71 -28.80
N MET A 238 -24.74 7.51 -28.71
CA MET A 238 -23.74 8.59 -28.85
C MET A 238 -23.23 8.78 -30.27
N ALA A 239 -23.44 7.80 -31.14
CA ALA A 239 -22.97 7.85 -32.51
C ALA A 239 -24.01 7.25 -33.45
N VAL A 240 -24.13 7.84 -34.64
CA VAL A 240 -24.88 7.28 -35.75
C VAL A 240 -23.93 7.11 -36.91
N SER A 241 -23.85 5.88 -37.40
CA SER A 241 -23.03 5.50 -38.53
C SER A 241 -23.91 5.01 -39.68
N LEU A 242 -23.55 5.36 -40.90
CA LEU A 242 -24.14 4.84 -42.11
C LEU A 242 -23.37 3.57 -42.52
N GLN A 243 -24.07 2.45 -42.66
CA GLN A 243 -23.49 1.23 -43.22
C GLN A 243 -23.84 1.13 -44.70
N LEU A 244 -22.79 0.98 -45.52
CA LEU A 244 -22.87 0.80 -46.96
C LEU A 244 -22.49 -0.64 -47.30
N GLU A 245 -23.41 -1.58 -47.06
CA GLU A 245 -23.22 -2.96 -47.51
C GLU A 245 -23.59 -3.05 -49.00
N SER A 246 -22.57 -3.20 -49.85
CA SER A 246 -22.72 -3.38 -51.31
C SER A 246 -23.28 -2.16 -52.06
N ILE A 247 -23.16 -0.95 -51.49
CA ILE A 247 -23.56 0.32 -52.12
C ILE A 247 -22.31 1.13 -52.39
N ASP A 248 -22.13 1.58 -53.64
CA ASP A 248 -21.08 2.52 -54.00
C ASP A 248 -21.31 3.85 -53.23
N PRO A 249 -20.36 4.29 -52.37
CA PRO A 249 -20.47 5.55 -51.64
C PRO A 249 -20.74 6.76 -52.54
N ALA A 250 -20.31 6.71 -53.82
CA ALA A 250 -20.54 7.76 -54.80
C ALA A 250 -22.02 7.92 -55.21
N LEU A 251 -22.86 6.92 -54.97
CA LEU A 251 -24.31 6.97 -55.23
C LEU A 251 -25.10 7.60 -54.08
N VAL A 252 -24.49 7.75 -52.90
CA VAL A 252 -25.16 8.28 -51.70
C VAL A 252 -25.01 9.79 -51.65
N THR A 253 -26.10 10.51 -51.94
CA THR A 253 -26.14 11.97 -51.85
C THR A 253 -26.36 12.43 -50.41
N ILE A 254 -25.77 13.56 -50.01
CA ILE A 254 -25.97 14.20 -48.69
C ILE A 254 -27.46 14.38 -48.37
N GLN A 255 -28.30 14.68 -49.36
CA GLN A 255 -29.75 14.79 -49.20
C GLN A 255 -30.37 13.48 -48.71
N LYS A 256 -29.95 12.33 -49.26
CA LYS A 256 -30.44 11.01 -48.83
C LYS A 256 -29.99 10.68 -47.40
N VAL A 257 -28.76 11.06 -47.03
CA VAL A 257 -28.26 10.93 -45.63
C VAL A 257 -29.10 11.78 -44.67
N LYS A 258 -29.42 13.03 -45.04
CA LYS A 258 -30.27 13.91 -44.23
C LYS A 258 -31.70 13.41 -44.09
N GLU A 259 -32.28 12.86 -45.15
CA GLU A 259 -33.60 12.21 -45.11
C GLU A 259 -33.61 11.00 -44.16
N LEU A 260 -32.57 10.17 -44.20
CA LEU A 260 -32.41 9.02 -43.33
C LEU A 260 -32.20 9.43 -41.86
N LEU A 261 -31.37 10.44 -41.59
CA LEU A 261 -31.19 10.97 -40.23
C LEU A 261 -32.51 11.54 -39.67
N SER A 262 -33.27 12.25 -40.51
CA SER A 262 -34.56 12.82 -40.13
C SER A 262 -35.62 11.73 -39.88
N SER A 263 -35.65 10.67 -40.69
CA SER A 263 -36.59 9.55 -40.49
C SER A 263 -36.30 8.76 -39.21
N HIS A 264 -35.03 8.73 -38.78
CA HIS A 264 -34.59 8.10 -37.53
C HIS A 264 -34.60 9.06 -36.33
N GLN A 265 -35.16 10.27 -36.46
CA GLN A 265 -35.26 11.27 -35.37
C GLN A 265 -33.91 11.71 -34.78
N VAL A 266 -32.84 11.69 -35.59
CA VAL A 266 -31.55 12.24 -35.19
C VAL A 266 -31.63 13.76 -35.27
N GLU A 267 -31.65 14.41 -34.12
CA GLU A 267 -31.88 15.85 -34.00
C GLU A 267 -30.62 16.63 -33.60
N PHE A 268 -29.63 15.95 -33.02
CA PHE A 268 -28.45 16.59 -32.44
C PHE A 268 -27.17 15.90 -32.90
N GLY A 269 -26.10 16.69 -33.05
CA GLY A 269 -24.78 16.16 -33.37
C GLY A 269 -24.55 15.75 -34.82
N ILE A 270 -25.42 16.15 -35.75
CA ILE A 270 -25.23 15.90 -37.19
C ILE A 270 -23.95 16.59 -37.66
N LEU A 271 -23.05 15.83 -38.30
CA LEU A 271 -21.78 16.36 -38.79
C LEU A 271 -22.02 17.38 -39.93
N PRO A 272 -21.12 18.37 -40.12
CA PRO A 272 -21.21 19.30 -41.24
C PRO A 272 -21.22 18.59 -42.59
N ASP A 273 -21.92 19.15 -43.58
CA ASP A 273 -22.05 18.59 -44.92
C ASP A 273 -20.69 18.25 -45.58
N ASP A 274 -19.66 19.05 -45.32
CA ASP A 274 -18.32 18.83 -45.87
C ASP A 274 -17.58 17.67 -45.18
N GLU A 275 -17.81 17.44 -43.88
CA GLU A 275 -17.24 16.30 -43.15
C GLU A 275 -17.94 14.99 -43.53
N ILE A 276 -19.26 15.02 -43.70
CA ILE A 276 -20.01 13.85 -44.20
C ILE A 276 -19.54 13.50 -45.61
N ARG A 277 -19.35 14.50 -46.49
CA ARG A 277 -18.82 14.30 -47.84
C ARG A 277 -17.41 13.70 -47.80
N HIS A 278 -16.54 14.25 -46.96
CA HIS A 278 -15.18 13.74 -46.81
C HIS A 278 -15.16 12.28 -46.31
N ASN A 279 -15.96 11.94 -45.30
CA ASN A 279 -16.04 10.58 -44.77
C ASN A 279 -16.67 9.59 -45.78
N LEU A 280 -17.56 10.06 -46.67
CA LEU A 280 -18.09 9.28 -47.80
C LEU A 280 -17.04 9.03 -48.89
N GLU A 281 -16.15 10.00 -49.14
CA GLU A 281 -15.07 9.88 -50.12
C GLU A 281 -13.91 9.01 -49.61
N GLU A 282 -13.57 9.09 -48.32
CA GLU A 282 -12.53 8.25 -47.70
C GLU A 282 -12.95 6.79 -47.51
N ALA A 283 -14.25 6.51 -47.42
CA ALA A 283 -14.79 5.17 -47.20
C ALA A 283 -14.40 4.13 -48.29
N GLY A 284 -14.06 4.57 -49.52
CA GLY A 284 -13.55 3.70 -50.57
C GLY A 284 -14.49 2.55 -50.98
N GLU A 285 -13.95 1.48 -51.56
CA GLU A 285 -14.70 0.29 -52.03
C GLU A 285 -14.95 -0.76 -50.94
N GLU A 286 -14.43 -0.58 -49.72
CA GLU A 286 -14.65 -1.51 -48.61
C GLU A 286 -15.93 -1.16 -47.83
N PRO A 287 -16.62 -2.15 -47.22
CA PRO A 287 -17.80 -1.89 -46.39
C PRO A 287 -17.40 -1.09 -45.14
N ALA A 288 -17.40 0.22 -45.27
CA ALA A 288 -17.04 1.15 -44.22
C ALA A 288 -18.29 1.65 -43.50
N SER A 289 -18.25 1.63 -42.16
CA SER A 289 -19.20 2.35 -41.33
C SER A 289 -18.81 3.82 -41.27
N ILE A 290 -19.64 4.71 -41.81
CA ILE A 290 -19.35 6.14 -41.92
C ILE A 290 -20.04 6.89 -40.81
N LEU A 291 -19.31 7.57 -39.93
CA LEU A 291 -19.91 8.40 -38.90
C LEU A 291 -20.62 9.60 -39.54
N VAL A 292 -21.90 9.80 -39.22
CA VAL A 292 -22.76 10.88 -39.76
C VAL A 292 -23.35 11.78 -38.68
N ALA A 293 -23.46 11.29 -37.44
CA ALA A 293 -23.82 12.12 -36.29
C ALA A 293 -23.09 11.65 -35.02
N LYS A 294 -22.74 12.59 -34.15
CA LYS A 294 -22.05 12.36 -32.88
C LYS A 294 -22.63 13.21 -31.76
N GLY A 295 -23.05 12.57 -30.68
CA GLY A 295 -23.51 13.22 -29.45
C GLY A 295 -22.38 13.96 -28.71
N GLU A 296 -22.76 14.81 -27.77
CA GLU A 296 -21.85 15.50 -26.87
C GLU A 296 -21.70 14.72 -25.56
N GLU A 297 -20.50 14.21 -25.28
CA GLU A 297 -20.24 13.45 -24.06
C GLU A 297 -20.41 14.31 -22.80
N PRO A 298 -20.99 13.76 -21.72
CA PRO A 298 -21.06 14.45 -20.44
C PRO A 298 -19.66 14.66 -19.88
N ARG A 299 -19.36 15.87 -19.41
CA ARG A 299 -18.09 16.16 -18.73
C ARG A 299 -18.23 15.92 -17.24
N ALA A 300 -17.43 15.02 -16.71
CA ALA A 300 -17.38 14.75 -15.28
C ALA A 300 -17.04 16.02 -14.47
N GLY A 301 -17.67 16.16 -13.30
CA GLY A 301 -17.32 17.18 -12.33
C GLY A 301 -16.00 16.85 -11.61
N GLN A 302 -15.55 17.77 -10.75
CA GLN A 302 -14.40 17.54 -9.88
C GLN A 302 -14.88 17.33 -8.45
N ASP A 303 -14.41 16.25 -7.82
CA ASP A 303 -14.68 15.97 -6.42
C ASP A 303 -14.03 17.01 -5.49
N ALA A 304 -14.63 17.20 -4.31
CA ALA A 304 -14.06 18.05 -3.28
C ALA A 304 -12.73 17.46 -2.78
N LYS A 305 -11.68 18.29 -2.70
CA LYS A 305 -10.35 17.88 -2.23
C LYS A 305 -9.96 18.66 -0.98
N ILE A 306 -9.50 17.95 0.05
CA ILE A 306 -8.88 18.57 1.23
C ILE A 306 -7.37 18.54 1.06
N THR A 307 -6.73 19.67 1.31
CA THR A 307 -5.28 19.83 1.34
C THR A 307 -4.86 20.16 2.77
N TYR A 308 -3.95 19.39 3.34
CA TYR A 308 -3.36 19.64 4.66
C TYR A 308 -2.05 20.40 4.50
N PHE A 309 -1.81 21.37 5.37
CA PHE A 309 -0.62 22.23 5.36
C PHE A 309 0.38 21.88 6.46
N PHE A 310 0.24 20.69 7.05
CA PHE A 310 1.16 20.14 8.04
C PHE A 310 1.49 18.69 7.68
N ASP A 311 2.59 18.18 8.24
CA ASP A 311 3.01 16.79 8.02
C ASP A 311 1.99 15.81 8.60
N THR A 312 1.30 15.07 7.74
CA THR A 312 0.32 14.05 8.13
C THR A 312 0.90 12.64 8.16
N ASP A 313 2.22 12.47 7.99
CA ASP A 313 2.87 11.16 7.86
C ASP A 313 3.39 10.64 9.22
N PRO A 314 2.71 9.66 9.86
CA PRO A 314 3.13 9.09 11.13
C PRO A 314 4.27 8.06 10.99
N LEU A 315 4.90 7.95 9.82
CA LEU A 315 5.92 6.94 9.49
C LEU A 315 7.28 7.54 9.08
N LYS A 316 7.63 8.77 9.50
CA LYS A 316 9.02 9.23 9.35
C LYS A 316 9.97 8.27 10.08
N ILE A 317 10.94 7.73 9.34
CA ILE A 317 12.01 6.88 9.83
C ILE A 317 13.32 7.60 9.51
N GLY A 318 14.09 7.96 10.54
CA GLY A 318 15.49 8.38 10.39
C GLY A 318 15.66 9.82 9.91
N THR A 319 16.34 10.64 10.71
CA THR A 319 16.90 11.92 10.25
C THR A 319 18.36 11.70 9.82
N LEU A 320 18.76 12.27 8.68
CA LEU A 320 20.14 12.19 8.20
C LEU A 320 21.03 13.08 9.07
N THR A 321 22.07 12.52 9.72
CA THR A 321 23.08 13.39 10.35
C THR A 321 23.98 14.02 9.29
N ARG A 322 24.59 15.17 9.61
CA ARG A 322 25.54 15.90 8.74
C ARG A 322 26.73 15.07 8.22
N GLY A 323 26.95 13.86 8.75
CA GLY A 323 28.02 12.94 8.35
C GLY A 323 27.54 11.70 7.57
N GLY A 324 26.30 11.67 7.07
CA GLY A 324 25.79 10.55 6.25
C GLY A 324 25.51 9.26 7.03
N THR A 325 25.58 9.28 8.36
CA THR A 325 25.22 8.13 9.21
C THR A 325 23.75 8.25 9.61
N ILE A 326 22.96 7.21 9.35
CA ILE A 326 21.53 7.18 9.69
C ILE A 326 21.40 6.93 11.19
N ASP A 327 20.85 7.90 11.93
CA ASP A 327 20.46 7.69 13.32
C ASP A 327 19.06 7.04 13.34
N PHE A 328 19.04 5.72 13.46
CA PHE A 328 17.79 4.94 13.55
C PHE A 328 16.97 5.24 14.81
N ARG A 329 17.49 6.04 15.76
CA ARG A 329 16.77 6.51 16.95
C ARG A 329 16.04 7.82 16.72
N ASP A 330 16.40 8.59 15.70
CA ASP A 330 15.74 9.86 15.39
C ASP A 330 14.65 9.63 14.34
N ARG A 331 13.38 9.89 14.71
CA ARG A 331 12.22 9.67 13.85
C ARG A 331 11.70 10.96 13.21
N GLY A 332 12.48 12.03 13.30
CA GLY A 332 12.15 13.35 12.76
C GLY A 332 11.38 14.21 13.74
N GLU A 333 11.31 15.50 13.40
CA GLU A 333 10.63 16.52 14.21
C GLU A 333 9.12 16.35 14.19
N ILE A 334 8.52 16.56 15.35
CA ILE A 334 7.07 16.53 15.53
C ILE A 334 6.51 17.89 15.08
N PRO A 335 5.53 17.93 14.17
CA PRO A 335 4.96 19.20 13.72
C PRO A 335 4.34 19.97 14.90
N HIS A 336 4.68 21.25 15.01
CA HIS A 336 4.12 22.17 15.98
C HIS A 336 3.52 23.36 15.24
N VAL A 337 2.32 23.78 15.65
CA VAL A 337 1.60 24.92 15.06
C VAL A 337 1.24 25.92 16.14
N VAL A 338 1.21 27.19 15.77
CA VAL A 338 0.74 28.29 16.63
C VAL A 338 -0.70 28.66 16.30
N THR A 339 -1.39 29.24 17.27
CA THR A 339 -2.75 29.77 17.13
C THR A 339 -2.87 30.68 15.91
N GLY A 340 -3.89 30.44 15.08
CA GLY A 340 -4.13 31.14 13.81
C GLY A 340 -3.44 30.51 12.60
N THR A 341 -2.66 29.44 12.76
CA THR A 341 -2.01 28.75 11.63
C THR A 341 -3.03 27.99 10.79
N LEU A 342 -2.96 28.12 9.46
CA LEU A 342 -3.78 27.36 8.53
C LEU A 342 -3.37 25.87 8.53
N LEU A 343 -4.30 24.99 8.88
CA LEU A 343 -4.09 23.55 8.99
C LEU A 343 -4.55 22.80 7.76
N ALA A 344 -5.71 23.18 7.21
CA ALA A 344 -6.25 22.53 6.02
C ALA A 344 -7.14 23.47 5.21
N GLY A 345 -7.16 23.27 3.90
CA GLY A 345 -8.05 23.94 2.95
C GLY A 345 -8.87 22.94 2.15
N LYS A 346 -10.15 23.23 1.92
CA LYS A 346 -11.07 22.48 1.08
C LYS A 346 -11.26 23.21 -0.24
N LYS A 347 -11.02 22.49 -1.34
CA LYS A 347 -11.51 22.88 -2.66
C LYS A 347 -12.94 22.33 -2.83
N PRO A 348 -13.96 23.17 -3.04
CA PRO A 348 -15.34 22.73 -3.20
C PRO A 348 -15.52 21.89 -4.47
N PRO A 349 -16.54 21.02 -4.52
CA PRO A 349 -16.80 20.20 -5.70
C PRO A 349 -17.27 21.09 -6.85
N VAL A 350 -16.79 20.80 -8.06
CA VAL A 350 -17.20 21.50 -9.28
C VAL A 350 -18.20 20.63 -10.03
N PRO A 351 -19.43 21.11 -10.32
CA PRO A 351 -20.41 20.33 -11.06
C PRO A 351 -19.93 20.03 -12.47
N GLY A 352 -20.20 18.82 -12.94
CA GLY A 352 -19.96 18.43 -14.32
C GLY A 352 -20.93 19.12 -15.29
N LYS A 353 -20.61 19.08 -16.58
CA LYS A 353 -21.51 19.56 -17.63
C LYS A 353 -22.28 18.39 -18.21
N PRO A 354 -23.63 18.45 -18.24
CA PRO A 354 -24.41 17.39 -18.87
C PRO A 354 -24.05 17.31 -20.36
N GLY A 355 -24.05 16.08 -20.88
CA GLY A 355 -23.92 15.80 -22.30
C GLY A 355 -25.28 15.75 -22.98
N ARG A 356 -25.28 15.41 -24.26
CA ARG A 356 -26.49 15.25 -25.07
C ARG A 356 -26.28 14.16 -26.10
N ASP A 357 -27.19 13.19 -26.16
CA ASP A 357 -27.15 12.14 -27.19
C ASP A 357 -27.58 12.68 -28.56
N VAL A 358 -27.52 11.84 -29.60
CA VAL A 358 -27.90 12.21 -30.97
C VAL A 358 -29.41 12.47 -31.14
N PHE A 359 -30.24 12.06 -30.18
CA PHE A 359 -31.70 12.25 -30.13
C PHE A 359 -32.10 13.45 -29.27
N SER A 360 -31.17 14.38 -29.03
CA SER A 360 -31.38 15.55 -28.19
C SER A 360 -31.58 15.28 -26.69
N LYS A 361 -31.48 14.04 -26.20
CA LYS A 361 -31.72 13.70 -24.81
C LYS A 361 -30.52 14.09 -23.96
N VAL A 362 -30.79 14.73 -22.83
CA VAL A 362 -29.75 15.16 -21.89
C VAL A 362 -29.16 13.96 -21.16
N ILE A 363 -27.83 13.80 -21.23
CA ILE A 363 -27.09 12.80 -20.47
C ILE A 363 -26.55 13.47 -19.20
N PRO A 364 -27.01 13.08 -18.01
CA PRO A 364 -26.57 13.71 -16.78
C PRO A 364 -25.08 13.44 -16.53
N ALA A 365 -24.34 14.47 -16.15
CA ALA A 365 -22.98 14.29 -15.67
C ALA A 365 -22.96 13.64 -14.28
N SER A 366 -21.92 12.87 -14.00
CA SER A 366 -21.68 12.29 -12.68
C SER A 366 -21.65 13.38 -11.61
N LYS A 367 -22.43 13.18 -10.53
CA LYS A 367 -22.46 14.11 -9.40
C LYS A 367 -21.12 14.06 -8.66
N PRO A 368 -20.42 15.20 -8.50
CA PRO A 368 -19.16 15.22 -7.77
C PRO A 368 -19.39 14.90 -6.29
N LYS A 369 -18.44 14.21 -5.67
CA LYS A 369 -18.48 13.88 -4.24
C LYS A 369 -18.06 15.08 -3.42
N ASP A 370 -18.85 15.42 -2.40
CA ASP A 370 -18.50 16.46 -1.44
C ASP A 370 -17.91 15.88 -0.16
N VAL A 371 -16.92 16.57 0.41
CA VAL A 371 -16.27 16.20 1.67
C VAL A 371 -16.37 17.37 2.64
N LYS A 372 -16.81 17.11 3.88
CA LYS A 372 -16.92 18.14 4.92
C LYS A 372 -15.65 18.20 5.75
N LEU A 373 -15.12 19.40 5.96
CA LEU A 373 -14.06 19.64 6.93
C LEU A 373 -14.61 19.45 8.35
N ARG A 374 -14.04 18.49 9.07
CA ARG A 374 -14.36 18.18 10.47
C ARG A 374 -13.28 18.77 11.37
N CYS A 375 -13.69 19.59 12.32
CA CYS A 375 -12.79 20.20 13.31
C CYS A 375 -13.00 19.56 14.67
N GLY A 376 -11.92 19.35 15.40
CA GLY A 376 -11.91 18.85 16.77
C GLY A 376 -11.34 19.86 17.75
N LYS A 377 -10.82 19.35 18.86
CA LYS A 377 -10.28 20.21 19.92
C LYS A 377 -9.07 20.97 19.38
N GLY A 378 -8.93 22.24 19.74
CA GLY A 378 -7.79 23.06 19.31
C GLY A 378 -7.79 23.46 17.83
N ALA A 379 -8.82 23.13 17.05
CA ALA A 379 -8.96 23.56 15.66
C ALA A 379 -10.31 24.28 15.46
N SER A 380 -10.31 25.34 14.66
CA SER A 380 -11.49 26.14 14.32
C SER A 380 -11.67 26.20 12.81
N ARG A 381 -12.92 26.26 12.35
CA ARG A 381 -13.24 26.38 10.92
C ARG A 381 -13.52 27.83 10.58
N SER A 382 -13.12 28.27 9.39
CA SER A 382 -13.52 29.56 8.83
C SER A 382 -15.05 29.65 8.64
N GLU A 383 -15.57 30.87 8.56
CA GLU A 383 -17.01 31.13 8.39
C GLU A 383 -17.57 30.55 7.08
N ASP A 384 -16.75 30.57 6.02
CA ASP A 384 -17.09 29.99 4.71
C ASP A 384 -17.04 28.44 4.70
N GLY A 385 -16.52 27.82 5.77
CA GLY A 385 -16.39 26.38 5.91
C GLY A 385 -15.33 25.73 5.01
N LEU A 386 -14.46 26.52 4.38
CA LEU A 386 -13.44 26.05 3.44
C LEU A 386 -12.06 25.88 4.07
N GLU A 387 -11.79 26.49 5.22
CA GLU A 387 -10.49 26.45 5.87
C GLU A 387 -10.58 26.00 7.32
N VAL A 388 -9.52 25.38 7.81
CA VAL A 388 -9.34 25.02 9.21
C VAL A 388 -8.08 25.69 9.73
N HIS A 389 -8.22 26.43 10.82
CA HIS A 389 -7.15 27.17 11.50
C HIS A 389 -6.92 26.61 12.90
N ALA A 390 -5.68 26.65 13.37
CA ALA A 390 -5.34 26.31 14.74
C ALA A 390 -5.99 27.30 15.71
N ALA A 391 -6.77 26.80 16.66
CA ALA A 391 -7.37 27.61 17.72
C ALA A 391 -6.48 27.69 18.97
N MET A 392 -5.41 26.90 19.01
CA MET A 392 -4.42 26.88 20.09
C MET A 392 -3.07 26.39 19.55
N ASP A 393 -2.03 26.60 20.35
CA ASP A 393 -0.69 26.08 20.06
C ASP A 393 -0.63 24.57 20.37
N GLY A 394 0.11 23.80 19.56
CA GLY A 394 0.30 22.37 19.80
C GLY A 394 0.59 21.54 18.57
N GLU A 395 0.41 20.22 18.67
CA GLU A 395 0.59 19.27 17.58
C GLU A 395 -0.70 19.13 16.75
N PRO A 396 -0.67 19.40 15.43
CA PRO A 396 -1.81 19.16 14.57
C PRO A 396 -1.92 17.67 14.25
N VAL A 397 -3.09 17.09 14.50
CA VAL A 397 -3.39 15.68 14.25
C VAL A 397 -4.65 15.54 13.41
N VAL A 398 -4.59 14.63 12.43
CA VAL A 398 -5.77 14.20 11.67
C VAL A 398 -6.24 12.88 12.23
N SER A 399 -7.45 12.86 12.77
CA SER A 399 -8.10 11.62 13.19
C SER A 399 -8.49 10.78 11.97
N PRO A 400 -8.64 9.46 12.12
CA PRO A 400 -8.97 8.55 11.02
C PRO A 400 -10.30 8.89 10.31
N ASP A 401 -11.24 9.52 11.01
CA ASP A 401 -12.51 10.03 10.47
C ASP A 401 -12.35 11.35 9.70
N GLY A 402 -11.11 11.80 9.47
CA GLY A 402 -10.78 13.06 8.80
C GLY A 402 -10.93 14.29 9.69
N LYS A 403 -11.02 14.12 11.01
CA LYS A 403 -11.18 15.23 11.96
C LYS A 403 -9.83 15.85 12.33
N ILE A 404 -9.67 17.12 12.02
CA ILE A 404 -8.45 17.88 12.33
C ILE A 404 -8.56 18.43 13.75
N SER A 405 -7.57 18.14 14.59
CA SER A 405 -7.46 18.64 15.97
C SER A 405 -6.05 19.16 16.21
N VAL A 406 -5.89 20.07 17.19
CA VAL A 406 -4.58 20.48 17.71
C VAL A 406 -4.51 20.08 19.16
N LEU A 407 -3.44 19.35 19.52
CA LEU A 407 -3.23 18.84 20.88
C LEU A 407 -2.11 19.64 21.56
N PRO A 408 -2.35 20.27 22.72
CA PRO A 408 -1.32 21.03 23.42
C PRO A 408 -0.23 20.13 24.02
N ASN A 409 -0.59 18.86 24.29
CA ASN A 409 0.31 17.85 24.83
C ASN A 409 0.36 16.64 23.91
N ARG A 410 1.56 16.14 23.67
CA ARG A 410 1.80 14.86 23.00
C ARG A 410 1.76 13.73 24.03
N LYS A 411 0.89 12.76 23.78
CA LYS A 411 0.79 11.55 24.60
C LYS A 411 1.54 10.40 23.93
N ILE A 412 2.52 9.85 24.63
CA ILE A 412 3.27 8.66 24.20
C ILE A 412 2.77 7.48 25.04
N GLN A 413 2.14 6.52 24.37
CA GLN A 413 1.70 5.28 24.99
C GLN A 413 2.88 4.32 25.10
N GLY A 414 3.26 3.99 26.33
CA GLY A 414 4.38 3.10 26.64
C GLY A 414 5.70 3.85 26.86
N ASP A 415 6.80 3.17 26.55
CA ASP A 415 8.16 3.64 26.82
C ASP A 415 8.71 4.49 25.67
N VAL A 416 9.58 5.43 26.01
CA VAL A 416 10.47 6.05 25.02
C VAL A 416 11.69 5.12 24.86
N ASP A 417 11.66 4.28 23.83
CA ASP A 417 12.67 3.28 23.50
C ASP A 417 12.98 3.26 21.99
N LEU A 418 13.65 2.21 21.47
CA LEU A 418 13.98 2.08 20.05
C LEU A 418 12.73 2.12 19.11
N LYS A 419 11.55 1.78 19.63
CA LYS A 419 10.26 1.85 18.91
C LYS A 419 9.69 3.26 18.86
N THR A 420 10.02 4.11 19.82
CA THR A 420 9.52 5.49 19.91
C THR A 420 10.54 6.49 19.35
N GLY A 421 11.83 6.27 19.61
CA GLY A 421 12.92 7.16 19.21
C GLY A 421 13.10 8.35 20.15
N HIS A 422 13.97 9.29 19.76
CA HIS A 422 14.07 10.58 20.41
C HIS A 422 12.80 11.40 20.18
N VAL A 423 12.44 12.22 21.16
CA VAL A 423 11.21 13.01 21.14
C VAL A 423 11.58 14.47 21.33
N GLU A 424 11.36 15.30 20.32
CA GLU A 424 11.51 16.75 20.42
C GLU A 424 10.17 17.41 20.07
N PHE A 425 9.56 18.11 21.04
CA PHE A 425 8.25 18.75 20.90
C PHE A 425 8.15 19.99 21.79
N GLU A 426 7.84 21.16 21.23
CA GLU A 426 7.83 22.42 22.00
C GLU A 426 6.78 22.46 23.13
N GLY A 427 5.71 21.67 23.03
CA GLY A 427 4.66 21.59 24.05
C GLY A 427 4.91 20.59 25.18
N GLY A 428 3.82 20.16 25.83
CA GLY A 428 3.89 19.15 26.89
C GLY A 428 4.04 17.73 26.35
N ILE A 429 4.88 16.92 26.99
CA ILE A 429 5.11 15.51 26.64
C ILE A 429 4.64 14.66 27.81
N ASP A 430 3.62 13.84 27.59
CA ASP A 430 3.05 12.92 28.57
C ASP A 430 3.37 11.47 28.15
N VAL A 431 4.34 10.85 28.79
CA VAL A 431 4.75 9.45 28.59
C VAL A 431 4.07 8.58 29.64
N THR A 432 3.28 7.59 29.22
CA THR A 432 2.59 6.70 30.17
C THR A 432 3.53 5.65 30.77
N GLY A 433 4.60 5.29 30.06
CA GLY A 433 5.65 4.38 30.52
C GLY A 433 6.93 5.12 30.95
N SER A 434 8.06 4.50 30.69
CA SER A 434 9.38 4.98 31.12
C SER A 434 10.22 5.52 29.97
N VAL A 435 11.04 6.54 30.23
CA VAL A 435 12.06 7.00 29.27
C VAL A 435 13.32 6.17 29.48
N ARG A 436 13.72 5.36 28.48
CA ARG A 436 14.83 4.40 28.60
C ARG A 436 16.21 5.05 28.46
N ASP A 437 17.24 4.31 28.86
CA ASP A 437 18.65 4.72 28.82
C ASP A 437 19.10 5.05 27.38
N GLY A 438 19.79 6.18 27.24
CA GLY A 438 20.32 6.65 25.96
C GLY A 438 19.29 7.28 25.01
N PHE A 439 18.08 7.61 25.49
CA PHE A 439 17.08 8.38 24.72
C PHE A 439 17.04 9.85 25.13
N ARG A 440 16.75 10.72 24.15
CA ARG A 440 16.60 12.15 24.34
C ARG A 440 15.14 12.57 24.28
N VAL A 441 14.73 13.40 25.23
CA VAL A 441 13.42 14.04 25.25
C VAL A 441 13.60 15.55 25.45
N ARG A 442 13.11 16.36 24.51
CA ARG A 442 13.11 17.82 24.60
C ARG A 442 11.70 18.35 24.48
N GLY A 443 11.27 19.19 25.41
CA GLY A 443 10.01 19.93 25.27
C GLY A 443 9.80 21.01 26.30
N GLY A 444 8.58 21.55 26.42
CA GLY A 444 8.27 22.57 27.43
C GLY A 444 7.85 21.99 28.79
N ARG A 445 7.41 20.73 28.80
CA ARG A 445 7.07 19.98 30.02
C ARG A 445 7.18 18.48 29.75
N LEU A 446 7.67 17.70 30.71
CA LEU A 446 7.68 16.25 30.65
C LEU A 446 6.98 15.65 31.87
N ALA A 447 6.03 14.74 31.64
CA ALA A 447 5.50 13.82 32.62
C ALA A 447 5.80 12.39 32.15
N ALA A 448 6.47 11.59 32.97
CA ALA A 448 6.78 10.19 32.69
C ALA A 448 6.66 9.36 33.98
N HIS A 449 6.39 8.07 33.86
CA HIS A 449 6.32 7.17 35.02
C HIS A 449 7.71 6.98 35.64
N GLU A 450 8.74 6.83 34.80
CA GLU A 450 10.13 6.69 35.24
C GLU A 450 11.08 7.24 34.17
N ILE A 451 12.25 7.71 34.61
CA ILE A 451 13.31 8.24 33.74
C ILE A 451 14.60 7.47 34.05
N LEU A 452 15.09 6.68 33.11
CA LEU A 452 16.26 5.83 33.27
C LEU A 452 17.41 6.38 32.44
N ARG A 453 18.32 7.16 33.04
CA ARG A 453 19.56 7.67 32.38
C ARG A 453 19.32 8.34 31.01
N ALA A 454 18.16 8.96 30.82
CA ALA A 454 17.80 9.67 29.60
C ALA A 454 18.30 11.13 29.61
N ASP A 455 18.53 11.69 28.42
CA ASP A 455 18.89 13.11 28.21
C ASP A 455 17.59 13.93 28.10
N ILE A 456 17.24 14.68 29.15
CA ILE A 456 16.02 15.48 29.19
C ILE A 456 16.35 16.97 29.19
N ARG A 457 15.67 17.72 28.31
CA ARG A 457 15.62 19.19 28.36
C ARG A 457 14.17 19.65 28.39
N VAL A 458 13.78 20.30 29.49
CA VAL A 458 12.43 20.85 29.71
C VAL A 458 12.48 22.29 30.18
#